data_AF-A0A068RVM3-F1
#
_entry.id   AF-A0A068RVM3-F1
#
_cell.length_a   1.000
_cell.length_b   1.000
_cell.length_c   1.000
_cell.angle_alpha   90.00
_cell.angle_beta   90.00
_cell.angle_gamma   90.00
#
_symmetry.space_group_name_H-M   'P 1'
#
loop_
_entity.id
_entity.type
_entity.pdbx_description
1 polymer ?
#
loop_
_entity_poly.entity_id
_entity_poly.type
_entity_poly.pdbx_seq_one_letter_code
_entity_poly.pdbx_strand_id
1 'polypeptide(L)'
;MIDTPCCQLRNATAIIQTSTQTSNKQNTIVDDTKTLHDLVQQQLIVLNRRAMALASSALFEQALHDATQMKQIAPYSPSGYLCAAQIFTMQGRQLAAIHECNQGIQTASLTDPLYNQLQVIKSKAELRQDTCIDFITELPLDIIDNIATRFFPRVIRSYDTASPYLNVSRNWRDRLCACVELRFSLTAFDASSDTFHALESYAPFVKGLTLSYDGLHYLQLLPMFTMLRSFTAVCTWFPFQKPFHTNANLKSIYRSIMFRC
;
A
#
# COMPACT_ATOMS: atom_id res chain seq x y z
N MET A 1 -68.03 31.52 59.04
CA MET A 1 -66.58 31.19 59.05
C MET A 1 -66.39 29.87 58.34
N ILE A 2 -65.95 29.90 57.08
CA ILE A 2 -65.36 28.73 56.41
C ILE A 2 -64.17 29.29 55.62
N ASP A 3 -63.01 29.32 56.26
CA ASP A 3 -61.74 29.62 55.60
C ASP A 3 -61.28 28.38 54.84
N THR A 4 -61.07 28.54 53.54
CA THR A 4 -60.57 27.47 52.64
C THR A 4 -59.04 27.65 52.48
N PRO A 5 -58.22 26.59 52.55
CA PRO A 5 -56.77 26.73 52.68
C PRO A 5 -56.09 27.03 51.33
N CYS A 6 -55.58 28.25 51.18
CA CYS A 6 -54.88 28.77 50.00
C CYS A 6 -53.47 28.15 49.77
N CYS A 7 -52.95 27.38 50.72
CA CYS A 7 -51.57 26.87 50.69
C CYS A 7 -51.38 25.58 49.87
N GLN A 8 -52.43 24.79 49.61
CA GLN A 8 -52.28 23.51 48.87
C GLN A 8 -52.22 23.67 47.35
N LEU A 9 -52.85 24.71 46.78
CA LEU A 9 -52.89 24.97 45.34
C LEU A 9 -51.55 25.46 44.76
N ARG A 10 -50.74 26.17 45.57
CA ARG A 10 -49.43 26.69 45.16
C ARG A 10 -48.36 25.59 45.05
N ASN A 11 -48.42 24.58 45.91
CA ASN A 11 -47.53 23.42 45.84
C ASN A 11 -47.86 22.51 44.64
N ALA A 12 -49.15 22.29 44.36
CA ALA A 12 -49.57 21.49 43.21
C ALA A 12 -49.13 22.11 41.87
N THR A 13 -49.24 23.43 41.72
CA THR A 13 -48.81 24.13 40.50
C THR A 13 -47.29 24.12 40.32
N ALA A 14 -46.51 24.28 41.39
CA ALA A 14 -45.05 24.17 41.33
C ALA A 14 -44.56 22.74 41.00
N ILE A 15 -45.24 21.70 41.53
CA ILE A 15 -44.96 20.30 41.23
C ILE A 15 -45.33 19.95 39.78
N ILE A 16 -46.46 20.46 39.28
CA ILE A 16 -46.87 20.24 37.89
C ILE A 16 -45.90 20.94 36.92
N GLN A 17 -45.47 22.17 37.21
CA GLN A 17 -44.49 22.90 36.40
C GLN A 17 -43.13 22.22 36.38
N THR A 18 -42.65 21.72 37.52
CA THR A 18 -41.37 20.98 37.58
C THR A 18 -41.46 19.62 36.90
N SER A 19 -42.59 18.90 37.02
CA SER A 19 -42.79 17.62 36.32
C SER A 19 -42.89 17.78 34.80
N THR A 20 -43.62 18.79 34.31
CA THR A 20 -43.76 19.10 32.88
C THR A 20 -42.46 19.62 32.28
N GLN A 21 -41.70 20.44 33.02
CA GLN A 21 -40.39 20.91 32.58
C GLN A 21 -39.34 19.79 32.54
N THR A 22 -39.41 18.83 33.48
CA THR A 22 -38.54 17.63 33.49
C THR A 22 -38.91 16.70 32.33
N SER A 23 -40.20 16.50 32.06
CA SER A 23 -40.69 15.73 30.91
C SER A 23 -40.28 16.36 29.58
N ASN A 24 -40.36 17.69 29.44
CA ASN A 24 -39.90 18.39 28.23
C ASN A 24 -38.40 18.25 28.01
N LYS A 25 -37.58 18.40 29.05
CA LYS A 25 -36.12 18.20 28.95
C LYS A 25 -35.76 16.77 28.56
N GLN A 26 -36.46 15.77 29.10
CA GLN A 26 -36.23 14.37 28.76
C GLN A 26 -36.59 14.08 27.30
N ASN A 27 -37.69 14.65 26.80
CA ASN A 27 -38.07 14.52 25.39
C ASN A 27 -37.02 15.16 24.47
N THR A 28 -36.54 16.37 24.80
CA THR A 28 -35.46 17.03 24.03
C THR A 28 -34.19 16.18 23.99
N ILE A 29 -33.77 15.58 25.12
CA ILE A 29 -32.59 14.70 25.15
C ILE A 29 -32.79 13.49 24.22
N VAL A 30 -33.97 12.85 24.24
CA VAL A 30 -34.27 11.70 23.39
C VAL A 30 -34.26 12.09 21.90
N ASP A 31 -34.91 13.20 21.55
CA ASP A 31 -35.01 13.68 20.17
C ASP A 31 -33.64 14.11 19.61
N ASP A 32 -32.85 14.83 20.41
CA ASP A 32 -31.50 15.26 20.02
C ASP A 32 -30.56 14.06 19.89
N THR A 33 -30.65 13.09 20.80
CA THR A 33 -29.86 11.84 20.73
C THR A 33 -30.18 11.07 19.45
N LYS A 34 -31.46 10.97 19.09
CA LYS A 34 -31.88 10.34 17.84
C LYS A 34 -31.37 11.11 16.63
N THR A 35 -31.47 12.44 16.65
CA THR A 35 -30.98 13.31 15.56
C THR A 35 -29.48 13.14 15.36
N LEU A 36 -28.69 13.11 16.43
CA LEU A 36 -27.25 12.87 16.36
C LEU A 36 -26.93 11.49 15.79
N HIS A 37 -27.68 10.45 16.21
CA HIS A 37 -27.52 9.11 15.66
C HIS A 37 -27.80 9.08 14.15
N ASP A 38 -28.93 9.66 13.71
CA ASP A 38 -29.33 9.71 12.30
C ASP A 38 -28.30 10.48 11.46
N LEU A 39 -27.75 11.58 11.98
CA LEU A 39 -26.69 12.34 11.31
C LEU A 39 -25.42 11.52 11.11
N VAL A 40 -25.00 10.76 12.12
CA VAL A 40 -23.84 9.85 12.01
C VAL A 40 -24.10 8.79 10.94
N GLN A 41 -25.29 8.17 10.93
CA GLN A 41 -25.64 7.18 9.90
C GLN A 41 -25.63 7.77 8.49
N GLN A 42 -26.19 8.96 8.30
CA GLN A 42 -26.16 9.67 7.01
C GLN A 42 -24.72 10.00 6.58
N GLN A 43 -23.88 10.43 7.52
CA GLN A 43 -22.47 10.72 7.24
C GLN A 43 -21.74 9.46 6.76
N LEU A 44 -21.94 8.31 7.41
CA LEU A 44 -21.35 7.04 6.99
C LEU A 44 -21.82 6.62 5.59
N ILE A 45 -23.11 6.79 5.27
CA ILE A 45 -23.66 6.48 3.94
C ILE A 45 -23.02 7.35 2.86
N VAL A 46 -22.91 8.65 3.10
CA VAL A 46 -22.32 9.60 2.13
C VAL A 46 -20.83 9.33 1.94
N LEU A 47 -20.09 9.07 3.02
CA LEU A 47 -18.67 8.70 2.96
C LEU A 47 -18.48 7.40 2.17
N ASN A 48 -19.28 6.36 2.46
CA ASN A 48 -19.19 5.10 1.72
C ASN A 48 -19.44 5.30 0.22
N ARG A 49 -20.47 6.06 -0.14
CA ARG A 49 -20.77 6.36 -1.55
C ARG A 49 -19.63 7.12 -2.23
N ARG A 50 -19.05 8.12 -1.56
CA ARG A 50 -17.91 8.88 -2.09
C ARG A 50 -16.68 7.99 -2.24
N ALA A 51 -16.37 7.17 -1.24
CA ALA A 51 -15.26 6.22 -1.27
C ALA A 51 -15.37 5.25 -2.46
N MET A 52 -16.55 4.68 -2.70
CA MET A 52 -16.78 3.78 -3.84
C MET A 52 -16.66 4.50 -5.20
N ALA A 53 -17.12 5.75 -5.31
CA ALA A 53 -16.98 6.55 -6.52
C ALA A 53 -15.50 6.90 -6.80
N LEU A 54 -14.75 7.28 -5.76
CA LEU A 54 -13.31 7.53 -5.84
C LEU A 54 -12.55 6.26 -6.24
N ALA A 55 -12.84 5.12 -5.62
CA ALA A 55 -12.23 3.83 -5.94
C ALA A 55 -12.54 3.40 -7.38
N SER A 56 -13.77 3.62 -7.86
CA SER A 56 -14.15 3.35 -9.26
C SER A 56 -13.41 4.24 -10.26
N SER A 57 -12.92 5.41 -9.81
CA SER A 57 -12.09 6.33 -10.58
C SER A 57 -10.59 6.11 -10.36
N ALA A 58 -10.19 4.98 -9.78
CA ALA A 58 -8.82 4.62 -9.39
C ALA A 58 -8.14 5.60 -8.41
N LEU A 59 -8.89 6.47 -7.74
CA LEU A 59 -8.41 7.39 -6.68
C LEU A 59 -8.42 6.67 -5.32
N PHE A 60 -7.67 5.58 -5.22
CA PHE A 60 -7.76 4.64 -4.09
C PHE A 60 -7.29 5.23 -2.76
N GLU A 61 -6.29 6.11 -2.74
CA GLU A 61 -5.82 6.74 -1.50
C GLU A 61 -6.92 7.61 -0.87
N GLN A 62 -7.61 8.40 -1.69
CA GLN A 62 -8.73 9.23 -1.23
C GLN A 62 -9.91 8.37 -0.78
N ALA A 63 -10.18 7.26 -1.48
CA ALA A 63 -11.21 6.31 -1.05
C ALA A 63 -10.89 5.65 0.31
N LEU A 64 -9.62 5.25 0.53
CA LEU A 64 -9.17 4.67 1.80
C LEU A 64 -9.16 5.70 2.93
N HIS A 65 -8.94 6.98 2.61
CA HIS A 65 -9.10 8.07 3.57
C HIS A 65 -10.55 8.15 4.07
N ASP A 66 -11.53 8.10 3.17
CA ASP A 66 -12.95 8.08 3.54
C ASP A 66 -13.31 6.86 4.40
N ALA A 67 -12.82 5.67 4.04
CA ALA A 67 -13.02 4.45 4.83
C ALA A 67 -12.39 4.56 6.23
N THR A 68 -11.24 5.21 6.35
CA THR A 68 -10.57 5.48 7.63
C THR A 68 -11.39 6.46 8.47
N GLN A 69 -11.92 7.51 7.86
CA GLN A 69 -12.81 8.46 8.54
C GLN A 69 -14.08 7.76 9.06
N MET A 70 -14.66 6.83 8.28
CA MET A 70 -15.79 6.02 8.75
C MET A 70 -15.44 5.20 10.00
N LYS A 71 -14.26 4.56 10.03
CA LYS A 71 -13.77 3.83 11.21
C LYS A 71 -13.57 4.74 12.43
N GLN A 72 -13.16 5.99 12.24
CA GLN A 72 -13.01 6.96 13.33
C GLN A 72 -14.36 7.45 13.88
N ILE A 73 -15.34 7.69 13.00
CA ILE A 73 -16.68 8.14 13.39
C ILE A 73 -17.45 7.04 14.13
N ALA A 74 -17.36 5.81 13.64
CA ALA A 74 -18.11 4.68 14.19
C ALA A 74 -17.23 3.41 14.25
N PRO A 75 -16.29 3.32 15.21
CA PRO A 75 -15.33 2.21 15.30
C PRO A 75 -15.99 0.85 15.56
N TYR A 76 -17.17 0.83 16.19
CA TYR A 76 -17.92 -0.39 16.45
C TYR A 76 -18.91 -0.75 15.33
N SER A 77 -18.99 0.05 14.25
CA SER A 77 -19.78 -0.28 13.07
C SER A 77 -18.92 -1.01 12.03
N PRO A 78 -19.42 -2.08 11.38
CA PRO A 78 -18.74 -2.75 10.28
C PRO A 78 -18.47 -1.84 9.06
N SER A 79 -19.21 -0.73 8.92
CA SER A 79 -19.26 0.08 7.69
C SER A 79 -17.88 0.52 7.17
N GLY A 80 -17.01 1.04 8.04
CA GLY A 80 -15.68 1.51 7.63
C GLY A 80 -14.74 0.36 7.22
N TYR A 81 -14.80 -0.76 7.93
CA TYR A 81 -14.02 -1.96 7.60
C TYR A 81 -14.47 -2.61 6.29
N LEU A 82 -15.79 -2.70 6.07
CA LEU A 82 -16.37 -3.21 4.82
C LEU A 82 -15.96 -2.33 3.64
N CYS A 83 -16.05 -1.01 3.78
CA CYS A 83 -15.64 -0.06 2.77
C CYS A 83 -14.15 -0.24 2.39
N ALA A 84 -13.26 -0.29 3.39
CA ALA A 84 -11.83 -0.52 3.15
C ALA A 84 -11.56 -1.88 2.49
N ALA A 85 -12.21 -2.95 2.95
CA ALA A 85 -12.06 -4.29 2.39
C ALA A 85 -12.52 -4.36 0.92
N GLN A 86 -13.62 -3.70 0.58
CA GLN A 86 -14.10 -3.60 -0.81
C GLN A 86 -13.09 -2.84 -1.69
N ILE A 87 -12.53 -1.73 -1.20
CA ILE A 87 -11.51 -0.96 -1.93
C ILE A 87 -10.28 -1.83 -2.18
N PHE A 88 -9.75 -2.53 -1.17
CA PHE A 88 -8.62 -3.43 -1.36
C PHE A 88 -8.94 -4.58 -2.33
N THR A 89 -10.16 -5.09 -2.29
CA THR A 89 -10.63 -6.11 -3.24
C THR A 89 -10.60 -5.59 -4.69
N MET A 90 -11.01 -4.34 -4.91
CA MET A 90 -10.94 -3.68 -6.23
C MET A 90 -9.50 -3.49 -6.73
N GLN A 91 -8.55 -3.30 -5.82
CA GLN A 91 -7.12 -3.21 -6.14
C GLN A 91 -6.47 -4.59 -6.38
N GLY A 92 -7.21 -5.69 -6.23
CA GLY A 92 -6.63 -7.04 -6.28
C GLY A 92 -5.85 -7.42 -5.01
N ARG A 93 -5.84 -6.57 -3.97
CA ARG A 93 -5.06 -6.76 -2.73
C ARG A 93 -5.84 -7.59 -1.72
N GLN A 94 -6.08 -8.87 -2.02
CA GLN A 94 -6.99 -9.71 -1.23
C GLN A 94 -6.51 -9.90 0.22
N LEU A 95 -5.21 -10.04 0.48
CA LEU A 95 -4.67 -10.10 1.86
C LEU A 95 -5.02 -8.85 2.69
N ALA A 96 -4.97 -7.66 2.07
CA ALA A 96 -5.33 -6.42 2.77
C ALA A 96 -6.84 -6.35 3.03
N ALA A 97 -7.67 -6.84 2.10
CA ALA A 97 -9.10 -6.96 2.31
C ALA A 97 -9.44 -7.93 3.46
N ILE A 98 -8.79 -9.10 3.51
CA ILE A 98 -8.93 -10.08 4.59
C ILE A 98 -8.53 -9.44 5.93
N HIS A 99 -7.45 -8.67 5.95
CA HIS A 99 -7.00 -7.96 7.15
C HIS A 99 -8.07 -7.00 7.67
N GLU A 100 -8.61 -6.13 6.82
CA GLU A 100 -9.69 -5.19 7.22
C GLU A 100 -10.95 -5.93 7.70
N CYS A 101 -11.34 -7.02 7.04
CA CYS A 101 -12.46 -7.84 7.51
C CYS A 101 -12.20 -8.45 8.89
N ASN A 102 -10.99 -8.97 9.14
CA ASN A 102 -10.62 -9.52 10.45
C ASN A 102 -10.66 -8.45 11.54
N GLN A 103 -10.16 -7.25 11.26
CA GLN A 103 -10.25 -6.11 12.18
C GLN A 103 -11.71 -5.76 12.50
N GLY A 104 -12.56 -5.72 11.47
CA GLY A 104 -14.00 -5.49 11.64
C GLY A 104 -14.68 -6.58 12.46
N ILE A 105 -14.34 -7.86 12.24
CA ILE A 105 -14.91 -9.00 12.98
C ILE A 105 -14.57 -8.92 14.47
N GLN A 106 -13.35 -8.45 14.79
CA GLN A 106 -12.87 -8.31 16.17
C GLN A 106 -13.45 -7.08 16.88
N THR A 107 -13.73 -6.00 16.14
CA THR A 107 -14.08 -4.70 16.73
C THR A 107 -15.58 -4.40 16.68
N ALA A 108 -16.27 -4.78 15.60
CA ALA A 108 -17.64 -4.36 15.35
C ALA A 108 -18.67 -5.09 16.23
N SER A 109 -19.80 -4.42 16.48
CA SER A 109 -20.91 -5.01 17.23
C SER A 109 -21.53 -6.18 16.48
N LEU A 110 -21.71 -7.32 17.16
CA LEU A 110 -22.38 -8.51 16.65
C LEU A 110 -23.86 -8.25 16.28
N THR A 111 -24.48 -7.22 16.87
CA THR A 111 -25.87 -6.85 16.62
C THR A 111 -26.05 -5.93 15.42
N ASP A 112 -24.95 -5.41 14.84
CA ASP A 112 -25.02 -4.54 13.68
C ASP A 112 -25.50 -5.35 12.45
N PRO A 113 -26.51 -4.86 11.70
CA PRO A 113 -27.04 -5.56 10.52
C PRO A 113 -25.99 -5.89 9.46
N LEU A 114 -24.89 -5.12 9.41
CA LEU A 114 -23.81 -5.30 8.45
C LEU A 114 -22.75 -6.32 8.93
N TYR A 115 -22.81 -6.80 10.17
CA TYR A 115 -21.77 -7.64 10.75
C TYR A 115 -21.49 -8.89 9.90
N ASN A 116 -22.55 -9.56 9.47
CA ASN A 116 -22.44 -10.78 8.66
C ASN A 116 -21.76 -10.54 7.30
N GLN A 117 -21.79 -9.30 6.78
CA GLN A 117 -21.12 -8.98 5.52
C GLN A 117 -19.59 -9.08 5.64
N LEU A 118 -19.02 -8.89 6.83
CA LEU A 118 -17.58 -9.00 7.05
C LEU A 118 -17.08 -10.41 6.72
N GLN A 119 -17.83 -11.43 7.16
CA GLN A 119 -17.50 -12.82 6.85
C GLN A 119 -17.68 -13.13 5.36
N VAL A 120 -18.75 -12.63 4.75
CA VAL A 120 -19.00 -12.84 3.31
C VAL A 120 -17.89 -12.23 2.45
N ILE A 121 -17.45 -11.01 2.74
CA ILE A 121 -16.37 -10.36 1.98
C ILE A 121 -15.04 -11.06 2.26
N LYS A 122 -14.76 -11.42 3.51
CA LYS A 122 -13.57 -12.18 3.88
C LYS A 122 -13.45 -13.48 3.09
N SER A 123 -14.49 -14.32 3.10
CA SER A 123 -14.46 -15.61 2.38
C SER A 123 -14.31 -15.43 0.87
N LYS A 124 -14.89 -14.37 0.28
CA LYS A 124 -14.67 -14.04 -1.13
C LYS A 124 -13.23 -13.61 -1.40
N ALA A 125 -12.63 -12.84 -0.50
CA ALA A 125 -11.24 -12.42 -0.61
C ALA A 125 -10.27 -13.60 -0.43
N GLU A 126 -10.54 -14.52 0.49
CA GLU A 126 -9.79 -15.78 0.68
C GLU A 126 -9.82 -16.63 -0.59
N LEU A 127 -11.01 -16.87 -1.15
CA LEU A 127 -11.13 -17.61 -2.41
C LEU A 127 -10.32 -16.94 -3.55
N ARG A 128 -10.37 -15.61 -3.64
CA ARG A 128 -9.60 -14.87 -4.66
C ARG A 128 -8.11 -14.87 -4.41
N GLN A 129 -7.70 -14.90 -3.14
CA GLN A 129 -6.30 -14.98 -2.74
C GLN A 129 -5.72 -16.35 -3.12
N ASP A 130 -6.52 -17.41 -3.00
CA ASP A 130 -6.15 -18.77 -3.39
C ASP A 130 -6.09 -18.93 -4.92
N THR A 131 -6.90 -18.17 -5.67
CA THR A 131 -6.78 -18.09 -7.12
C THR A 131 -5.58 -17.21 -7.53
N CYS A 132 -4.37 -17.73 -7.38
CA CYS A 132 -3.18 -17.13 -7.98
C CYS A 132 -3.20 -17.42 -9.50
N ILE A 133 -3.72 -16.49 -10.29
CA ILE A 133 -3.64 -16.58 -11.75
C ILE A 133 -2.32 -15.97 -12.18
N ASP A 134 -1.35 -16.80 -12.52
CA ASP A 134 -0.10 -16.36 -13.14
C ASP A 134 -0.30 -16.11 -14.63
N PHE A 135 -1.08 -15.09 -14.96
CA PHE A 135 -1.27 -14.71 -16.36
C PHE A 135 0.03 -14.17 -16.98
N ILE A 136 0.99 -13.74 -16.16
CA ILE A 136 2.25 -13.19 -16.62
C ILE A 136 3.09 -14.25 -17.32
N THR A 137 3.05 -15.52 -16.91
CA THR A 137 3.76 -16.59 -17.66
C THR A 137 3.12 -16.87 -19.02
N GLU A 138 1.80 -16.67 -19.14
CA GLU A 138 1.03 -16.98 -20.34
C GLU A 138 1.02 -15.87 -21.40
N LEU A 139 1.35 -14.62 -21.02
CA LEU A 139 1.40 -13.53 -21.99
C LEU A 139 2.47 -13.79 -23.05
N PRO A 140 2.26 -13.49 -24.34
CA PRO A 140 3.33 -13.52 -25.34
C PRO A 140 4.47 -12.51 -25.05
N LEU A 141 5.71 -12.80 -25.46
CA LEU A 141 6.88 -11.93 -25.14
C LEU A 141 6.81 -10.56 -25.83
N ASP A 142 6.21 -10.48 -27.00
CA ASP A 142 5.94 -9.24 -27.74
C ASP A 142 4.97 -8.32 -26.97
N ILE A 143 4.00 -8.87 -26.23
CA ILE A 143 3.15 -8.09 -25.34
C ILE A 143 3.96 -7.54 -24.16
N ILE A 144 4.84 -8.36 -23.58
CA ILE A 144 5.75 -7.91 -22.50
C ILE A 144 6.70 -6.81 -23.01
N ASP A 145 7.29 -6.96 -24.20
CA ASP A 145 8.15 -5.94 -24.81
C ASP A 145 7.38 -4.64 -25.06
N ASN A 146 6.11 -4.72 -25.52
CA ASN A 146 5.27 -3.54 -25.70
C ASN A 146 4.97 -2.83 -24.38
N ILE A 147 4.70 -3.58 -23.31
CA ILE A 147 4.52 -2.99 -21.97
C ILE A 147 5.83 -2.36 -21.51
N ALA A 148 6.93 -3.10 -21.56
CA ALA A 148 8.24 -2.67 -21.10
C ALA A 148 8.68 -1.37 -21.78
N THR A 149 8.53 -1.27 -23.11
CA THR A 149 8.94 -0.08 -23.88
C THR A 149 8.12 1.18 -23.60
N ARG A 150 6.92 1.07 -23.01
CA ARG A 150 6.12 2.23 -22.58
C ARG A 150 6.57 2.81 -21.24
N PHE A 151 7.11 1.96 -20.37
CA PHE A 151 7.55 2.36 -19.03
C PHE A 151 9.06 2.57 -18.95
N PHE A 152 9.84 1.93 -19.82
CA PHE A 152 11.30 1.92 -19.76
C PHE A 152 11.96 2.19 -21.11
N PRO A 153 13.14 2.82 -21.10
CA PRO A 153 14.08 2.67 -22.20
C PRO A 153 14.50 1.19 -22.32
N ARG A 154 14.88 0.76 -23.53
CA ARG A 154 15.42 -0.60 -23.78
C ARG A 154 16.61 -0.98 -22.89
N VAL A 155 17.30 0.02 -22.33
CA VAL A 155 18.44 -0.15 -21.42
C VAL A 155 18.17 0.58 -20.10
N ILE A 156 18.05 -0.17 -19.01
CA ILE A 156 17.86 0.38 -17.67
C ILE A 156 19.21 0.47 -16.96
N ARG A 157 19.58 1.68 -16.51
CA ARG A 157 20.92 1.97 -15.97
C ARG A 157 20.98 2.19 -14.46
N SER A 158 19.85 2.51 -13.85
CA SER A 158 19.75 2.75 -12.41
C SER A 158 18.99 1.60 -11.76
N TYR A 159 19.54 1.11 -10.65
CA TYR A 159 18.87 0.14 -9.79
C TYR A 159 17.56 0.72 -9.23
N ASP A 160 17.58 1.95 -8.71
CA ASP A 160 16.39 2.58 -8.10
C ASP A 160 15.24 2.73 -9.10
N THR A 161 15.57 2.99 -10.37
CA THR A 161 14.56 3.04 -11.43
C THR A 161 14.02 1.65 -11.77
N ALA A 162 14.83 0.60 -11.65
CA ALA A 162 14.46 -0.77 -12.01
C ALA A 162 13.71 -1.50 -10.88
N SER A 163 14.12 -1.28 -9.63
CA SER A 163 13.71 -2.04 -8.44
C SER A 163 12.20 -2.11 -8.23
N PRO A 164 11.43 -1.02 -8.35
CA PRO A 164 9.97 -1.07 -8.19
C PRO A 164 9.28 -2.07 -9.14
N TYR A 165 9.89 -2.33 -10.30
CA TYR A 165 9.31 -3.16 -11.35
C TYR A 165 9.89 -4.57 -11.35
N LEU A 166 11.16 -4.73 -11.02
CA LEU A 166 11.79 -6.06 -10.90
C LEU A 166 11.33 -6.81 -9.63
N ASN A 167 10.75 -6.09 -8.66
CA ASN A 167 10.19 -6.65 -7.42
C ASN A 167 8.71 -7.03 -7.47
N VAL A 168 8.05 -6.93 -8.63
CA VAL A 168 6.62 -7.30 -8.76
C VAL A 168 6.42 -8.80 -8.55
N SER A 169 7.14 -9.64 -9.31
CA SER A 169 7.17 -11.10 -9.12
C SER A 169 8.41 -11.69 -9.80
N ARG A 170 8.78 -12.92 -9.44
CA ARG A 170 9.90 -13.62 -10.10
C ARG A 170 9.65 -13.84 -11.59
N ASN A 171 8.45 -14.30 -11.94
CA ASN A 171 8.09 -14.59 -13.32
C ASN A 171 8.00 -13.32 -14.17
N TRP A 172 7.45 -12.22 -13.63
CA TRP A 172 7.49 -10.92 -14.29
C TRP A 172 8.92 -10.45 -14.55
N ARG A 173 9.79 -10.55 -13.55
CA ARG A 173 11.19 -10.15 -13.68
C ARG A 173 11.91 -10.92 -14.77
N ASP A 174 11.80 -12.25 -14.77
CA ASP A 174 12.51 -13.09 -15.74
C ASP A 174 12.09 -12.75 -17.17
N ARG A 175 10.79 -12.51 -17.38
CA ARG A 175 10.24 -12.13 -18.68
C ARG A 175 10.58 -10.71 -19.08
N LEU A 176 10.55 -9.77 -18.14
CA LEU A 176 10.97 -8.39 -18.39
C LEU A 176 12.46 -8.35 -18.79
N CYS A 177 13.32 -9.08 -18.08
CA CYS A 177 14.75 -9.22 -18.37
C CYS A 177 15.05 -9.90 -19.71
N ALA A 178 14.09 -10.63 -20.29
CA ALA A 178 14.20 -11.13 -21.67
C ALA A 178 14.00 -10.00 -22.71
N CYS A 179 13.26 -8.95 -22.37
CA CYS A 179 12.90 -7.85 -23.27
C CYS A 179 13.79 -6.61 -23.08
N VAL A 180 14.31 -6.36 -21.87
CA VAL A 180 15.15 -5.20 -21.55
C VAL A 180 16.58 -5.59 -21.21
N GLU A 181 17.52 -4.68 -21.44
CA GLU A 181 18.90 -4.83 -20.95
C GLU A 181 19.11 -4.10 -19.63
N LEU A 182 19.52 -4.83 -18.60
CA LEU A 182 19.98 -4.24 -17.36
C LEU A 182 21.48 -3.91 -17.45
N ARG A 183 21.82 -2.63 -17.34
CA ARG A 183 23.20 -2.13 -17.35
C ARG A 183 23.45 -1.16 -16.18
N PHE A 184 23.56 -1.71 -14.98
CA PHE A 184 23.61 -0.91 -13.76
C PHE A 184 24.89 -0.08 -13.64
N SER A 185 24.72 1.16 -13.18
CA SER A 185 25.76 2.03 -12.69
C SER A 185 25.59 2.16 -11.19
N LEU A 186 26.55 1.64 -10.42
CA LEU A 186 26.52 1.65 -8.96
C LEU A 186 27.52 2.67 -8.41
N THR A 187 27.05 3.45 -7.45
CA THR A 187 27.82 4.47 -6.70
C THR A 187 27.69 4.22 -5.19
N ALA A 188 28.52 4.86 -4.35
CA ALA A 188 28.38 4.71 -2.89
C ALA A 188 27.04 5.20 -2.35
N PHE A 189 26.39 6.16 -3.03
CA PHE A 189 25.09 6.65 -2.61
C PHE A 189 23.99 5.60 -2.78
N ASP A 190 24.23 4.57 -3.59
CA ASP A 190 23.32 3.45 -3.79
C ASP A 190 23.49 2.37 -2.69
N ALA A 191 24.42 2.54 -1.74
CA ALA A 191 24.81 1.54 -0.73
C ALA A 191 23.91 1.52 0.52
N SER A 192 22.61 1.32 0.31
CA SER A 192 21.76 0.79 1.38
C SER A 192 21.98 -0.73 1.51
N SER A 193 21.78 -1.27 2.72
CA SER A 193 21.77 -2.74 2.95
C SER A 193 20.74 -3.43 2.05
N ASP A 194 19.64 -2.74 1.75
CA ASP A 194 18.56 -3.24 0.89
C ASP A 194 19.01 -3.35 -0.57
N THR A 195 19.82 -2.40 -1.05
CA THR A 195 20.38 -2.44 -2.41
C THR A 195 21.30 -3.64 -2.59
N PHE A 196 22.09 -4.01 -1.58
CA PHE A 196 22.99 -5.15 -1.64
C PHE A 196 22.22 -6.47 -1.84
N HIS A 197 21.22 -6.74 -0.99
CA HIS A 197 20.39 -7.94 -1.09
C HIS A 197 19.56 -7.98 -2.38
N ALA A 198 19.07 -6.83 -2.84
CA ALA A 198 18.31 -6.77 -4.07
C ALA A 198 19.19 -6.99 -5.31
N LEU A 199 20.44 -6.52 -5.30
CA LEU A 199 21.40 -6.78 -6.38
C LEU A 199 21.69 -8.28 -6.53
N GLU A 200 21.72 -9.05 -5.45
CA GLU A 200 21.88 -10.51 -5.52
C GLU A 200 20.80 -11.17 -6.38
N SER A 201 19.56 -10.68 -6.25
CA SER A 201 18.41 -11.21 -6.99
C SER A 201 18.43 -10.85 -8.48
N TYR A 202 19.16 -9.81 -8.87
CA TYR A 202 19.17 -9.29 -10.24
C TYR A 202 20.48 -9.54 -10.98
N ALA A 203 21.58 -9.80 -10.27
CA ALA A 203 22.89 -10.03 -10.84
C ALA A 203 22.88 -11.04 -12.01
N PRO A 204 22.10 -12.14 -11.99
CA PRO A 204 22.01 -13.06 -13.11
C PRO A 204 21.49 -12.44 -14.43
N PHE A 205 20.78 -11.32 -14.38
CA PHE A 205 20.18 -10.66 -15.55
C PHE A 205 20.97 -9.44 -16.03
N VAL A 206 21.94 -8.98 -15.25
CA VAL A 206 22.69 -7.77 -15.54
C VAL A 206 23.77 -8.06 -16.58
N LYS A 207 23.67 -7.35 -17.72
CA LYS A 207 24.58 -7.48 -18.87
C LYS A 207 25.70 -6.45 -18.83
N GLY A 208 25.54 -5.37 -18.09
CA GLY A 208 26.57 -4.34 -17.93
C GLY A 208 26.65 -3.82 -16.51
N LEU A 209 27.86 -3.64 -16.00
CA LEU A 209 28.10 -3.10 -14.66
C LEU A 209 29.15 -1.99 -14.73
N THR A 210 28.80 -0.81 -14.24
CA THR A 210 29.72 0.31 -14.05
C THR A 210 29.82 0.58 -12.55
N LEU A 211 31.02 0.52 -11.99
CA LEU A 211 31.28 0.86 -10.60
C LEU A 211 32.03 2.20 -10.56
N SER A 212 31.52 3.18 -9.83
CA SER A 212 32.28 4.38 -9.50
C SER A 212 33.31 4.09 -8.39
N TYR A 213 34.22 5.03 -8.15
CA TYR A 213 35.27 4.91 -7.14
C TYR A 213 34.72 4.55 -5.76
N ASP A 214 33.61 5.18 -5.36
CA ASP A 214 32.97 4.91 -4.07
C ASP A 214 32.12 3.61 -4.08
N GLY A 215 31.91 2.99 -5.24
CA GLY A 215 31.18 1.72 -5.41
C GLY A 215 32.07 0.48 -5.46
N LEU A 216 33.38 0.59 -5.19
CA LEU A 216 34.31 -0.54 -5.31
C LEU A 216 34.05 -1.66 -4.29
N HIS A 217 33.33 -1.41 -3.20
CA HIS A 217 32.89 -2.46 -2.27
C HIS A 217 31.93 -3.48 -2.91
N TYR A 218 31.33 -3.15 -4.06
CA TYR A 218 30.52 -4.09 -4.85
C TYR A 218 31.36 -5.08 -5.67
N LEU A 219 32.69 -4.95 -5.71
CA LEU A 219 33.56 -5.92 -6.39
C LEU A 219 33.39 -7.35 -5.85
N GLN A 220 33.04 -7.51 -4.57
CA GLN A 220 32.76 -8.82 -3.97
C GLN A 220 31.53 -9.51 -4.59
N LEU A 221 30.61 -8.75 -5.17
CA LEU A 221 29.40 -9.27 -5.81
C LEU A 221 29.64 -9.72 -7.25
N LEU A 222 30.80 -9.41 -7.84
CA LEU A 222 31.12 -9.77 -9.24
C LEU A 222 30.83 -11.24 -9.61
N PRO A 223 31.09 -12.25 -8.75
CA PRO A 223 30.78 -13.65 -9.07
C PRO A 223 29.30 -13.92 -9.33
N MET A 224 28.40 -13.05 -8.86
CA MET A 224 26.94 -13.21 -9.00
C MET A 224 26.43 -12.74 -10.36
N PHE A 225 27.22 -11.93 -11.08
CA PHE A 225 26.85 -11.37 -12.39
C PHE A 225 27.15 -12.36 -13.51
N THR A 226 26.35 -13.43 -13.62
CA THR A 226 26.62 -14.54 -14.55
C THR A 226 26.42 -14.19 -16.03
N MET A 227 25.63 -13.16 -16.35
CA MET A 227 25.39 -12.69 -17.72
C MET A 227 26.18 -11.42 -18.10
N LEU A 228 27.18 -11.04 -17.30
CA LEU A 228 27.93 -9.80 -17.52
C LEU A 228 28.70 -9.84 -18.84
N ARG A 229 28.42 -8.87 -19.72
CA ARG A 229 29.10 -8.68 -21.02
C ARG A 229 30.03 -7.48 -21.03
N SER A 230 29.77 -6.49 -20.18
CA SER A 230 30.62 -5.31 -20.05
C SER A 230 30.80 -4.93 -18.58
N PHE A 231 32.04 -4.73 -18.18
CA PHE A 231 32.38 -4.23 -16.85
C PHE A 231 33.22 -2.95 -16.99
N THR A 232 32.96 -1.95 -16.17
CA THR A 232 33.76 -0.72 -16.12
C THR A 232 33.92 -0.31 -14.66
N ALA A 233 35.15 -0.14 -14.21
CA ALA A 233 35.45 0.45 -12.92
C ALA A 233 36.09 1.83 -13.15
N VAL A 234 35.51 2.86 -12.57
CA VAL A 234 35.99 4.24 -12.65
C VAL A 234 36.69 4.57 -11.35
N CYS A 235 38.02 4.47 -11.34
CA CYS A 235 38.83 4.86 -10.20
C CYS A 235 39.31 6.30 -10.41
N THR A 236 38.85 7.23 -9.57
CA THR A 236 39.30 8.63 -9.62
C THR A 236 40.35 8.88 -8.55
N TRP A 237 41.62 8.65 -8.89
CA TRP A 237 42.75 9.26 -8.19
C TRP A 237 43.57 10.08 -9.20
N PHE A 238 43.48 11.42 -9.10
CA PHE A 238 44.29 12.45 -9.81
C PHE A 238 44.11 12.54 -11.35
N PRO A 239 44.47 13.68 -12.00
CA PRO A 239 43.69 14.31 -13.09
C PRO A 239 43.85 13.69 -14.49
N PHE A 240 44.33 12.45 -14.61
CA PHE A 240 44.45 11.77 -15.89
C PHE A 240 43.31 10.78 -16.09
N GLN A 241 42.22 11.29 -16.67
CA GLN A 241 41.04 10.52 -17.08
C GLN A 241 41.41 9.47 -18.14
N LYS A 242 41.42 8.19 -17.76
CA LYS A 242 41.11 7.12 -18.72
C LYS A 242 40.20 6.07 -18.09
N PRO A 243 38.97 5.87 -18.60
CA PRO A 243 38.14 4.75 -18.17
C PRO A 243 38.84 3.44 -18.53
N PHE A 244 38.89 2.52 -17.56
CA PHE A 244 39.39 1.17 -17.80
C PHE A 244 38.29 0.36 -18.48
N HIS A 245 38.38 0.19 -19.79
CA HIS A 245 37.52 -0.69 -20.57
C HIS A 245 38.25 -2.01 -20.82
N THR A 246 37.79 -3.10 -20.20
CA THR A 246 38.39 -4.42 -20.44
C THR A 246 37.32 -5.48 -20.70
N ASN A 247 37.56 -6.29 -21.73
CA ASN A 247 36.75 -7.45 -22.11
C ASN A 247 37.36 -8.76 -21.57
N ALA A 248 38.15 -8.65 -20.50
CA ALA A 248 38.99 -9.73 -19.96
C ALA A 248 38.25 -10.55 -18.90
N ASN A 249 38.72 -11.78 -18.66
CA ASN A 249 38.16 -12.70 -17.67
C ASN A 249 38.09 -12.04 -16.27
N LEU A 250 36.92 -12.09 -15.62
CA LEU A 250 36.59 -11.45 -14.33
C LEU A 250 37.67 -11.62 -13.24
N LYS A 251 38.32 -12.80 -13.18
CA LYS A 251 39.40 -13.08 -12.22
C LYS A 251 40.67 -12.26 -12.45
N SER A 252 40.98 -11.92 -13.70
CA SER A 252 42.13 -11.08 -14.06
C SER A 252 41.86 -9.61 -13.70
N ILE A 253 40.60 -9.16 -13.86
CA ILE A 253 40.14 -7.81 -13.54
C ILE A 253 40.22 -7.55 -12.03
N TYR A 254 39.69 -8.47 -11.21
CA TYR A 254 39.72 -8.34 -9.74
C TYR A 254 41.16 -8.18 -9.22
N ARG A 255 42.11 -8.96 -9.75
CA ARG A 255 43.53 -8.83 -9.39
C ARG A 255 44.12 -7.50 -9.87
N SER A 256 43.84 -7.07 -11.10
CA SER A 256 44.43 -5.84 -11.64
C SER A 256 43.96 -4.56 -10.92
N ILE A 257 42.72 -4.55 -10.43
CA ILE A 257 42.15 -3.42 -9.67
C ILE A 257 42.71 -3.39 -8.25
N MET A 258 42.74 -4.52 -7.53
CA MET A 258 43.29 -4.61 -6.17
C MET A 258 44.79 -4.27 -6.07
N PHE A 259 45.56 -4.38 -7.16
CA PHE A 259 46.98 -4.02 -7.20
C PHE A 259 47.25 -2.55 -7.59
N ARG A 260 46.23 -1.81 -8.06
CA ARG A 260 46.39 -0.44 -8.60
C ARG A 260 45.58 0.62 -7.85
N CYS A 261 44.66 0.22 -6.98
CA CYS A 261 43.99 1.07 -5.98
C CYS A 261 44.61 0.77 -4.62
#